data_AF-A0A7R8Z1F8-F1
#
_entry.id   AF-A0A7R8Z1F8-F1
#
_cell.length_a   1.000
_cell.length_b   1.000
_cell.length_c   1.000
_cell.angle_alpha   90.00
_cell.angle_beta   90.00
_cell.angle_gamma   90.00
#
_symmetry.space_group_name_H-M   'P 1'
#
loop_
_entity.id
_entity.type
_entity.pdbx_description
1 polymer ?
#
loop_
_entity_poly.entity_id
_entity_poly.type
_entity_poly.pdbx_seq_one_letter_code
_entity_poly.pdbx_strand_id
1 'polypeptide(L)'
;MQKIDLLNKSIQVQLSANQIPYLILTVAMSDQTSESSISEYLNDGYIHKILNAYEKQEVEILKYEVESATKKGENFASSLSRLRMQYCLGQNGHTKTLTTIVKSRLGGEVLAEIESEFSIFDRESQVYKIILGECEDMLKSIGDDTHFGPRAIYVDDRIIVLEDLKEQGYTMENVRKGLNKEHCSRILEKLAKFHATTRVLYCKKPELFKYHIVGNIGEVRTPLHTIYENTIETCTKFVSSKEDLSQDPNGFNVLNHGDMWVNNFLFKSDGKDLDVLFVDFQEGFFGSPGIDFNYFIYSSWSDDVFRNHRKDLIKLYLKTLQDTLKKLGDDNLPSLEIINKEIHSKGDHGLITACCMYPILTTDHPDLADPAIFVLNDEESKETRMKVFDSNNYYNHLKLILPEFVESKFL
;
A
#
# COMPACT_ATOMS: atom_id res chain seq x y z
N MET A 1 22.67 -20.83 22.93
CA MET A 1 21.67 -20.10 23.72
C MET A 1 22.20 -18.81 24.35
N GLN A 2 23.36 -18.79 25.04
CA GLN A 2 23.85 -17.55 25.70
C GLN A 2 24.43 -16.42 24.81
N LYS A 3 24.57 -16.60 23.49
CA LYS A 3 25.06 -15.54 22.56
C LYS A 3 23.93 -14.75 21.85
N ILE A 4 22.69 -15.23 21.92
CA ILE A 4 21.52 -14.55 21.32
C ILE A 4 20.92 -13.53 22.31
N ASP A 5 21.01 -13.78 23.62
CA ASP A 5 20.52 -12.86 24.66
C ASP A 5 21.33 -11.56 24.81
N LEU A 6 22.62 -11.57 24.42
CA LEU A 6 23.45 -10.37 24.45
C LEU A 6 23.20 -9.43 23.25
N LEU A 7 22.72 -9.97 22.12
CA LEU A 7 22.31 -9.15 20.98
C LEU A 7 20.97 -8.46 21.27
N ASN A 8 20.04 -9.16 21.92
CA ASN A 8 18.73 -8.61 22.29
C ASN A 8 18.79 -7.51 23.36
N LYS A 9 19.82 -7.49 24.22
CA LYS A 9 20.02 -6.42 25.21
C LYS A 9 20.72 -5.16 24.68
N SER A 10 21.30 -5.22 23.47
CA SER A 10 22.01 -4.09 22.87
C SER A 10 21.11 -3.22 21.97
N ILE A 11 19.90 -3.71 21.67
CA ILE A 11 18.89 -3.02 20.84
C ILE A 11 17.75 -2.53 21.75
N GLN A 12 18.11 -1.84 22.82
CA GLN A 12 17.20 -0.94 23.56
C GLN A 12 17.84 0.44 23.57
N VAL A 13 18.06 1.00 22.38
CA VAL A 13 18.13 2.44 22.25
C VAL A 13 16.68 2.90 22.22
N GLN A 14 16.20 3.38 23.38
CA GLN A 14 14.92 4.07 23.50
C GLN A 14 14.94 5.32 22.62
N LEU A 15 14.45 5.20 21.39
CA LEU A 15 13.86 6.34 20.68
C LEU A 15 12.38 6.30 20.99
N SER A 16 11.89 7.34 21.67
CA SER A 16 10.47 7.46 22.01
C SER A 16 9.63 7.35 20.72
N ALA A 17 8.58 6.53 20.76
CA ALA A 17 7.66 6.28 19.63
C ALA A 17 7.10 7.54 18.96
N ASN A 18 7.21 8.71 19.61
CA ASN A 18 6.78 10.01 19.10
C ASN A 18 7.76 10.70 18.12
N GLN A 19 9.00 10.20 17.92
CA GLN A 19 9.96 10.84 17.00
C GLN A 19 10.04 10.18 15.61
N ILE A 20 9.66 8.90 15.49
CA ILE A 20 9.73 8.13 14.24
C ILE A 20 8.72 8.62 13.16
N PRO A 21 7.46 8.99 13.50
CA PRO A 21 6.52 9.53 12.51
C PRO A 21 7.03 10.84 11.91
N TYR A 22 7.64 11.70 12.75
CA TYR A 22 8.25 12.94 12.30
C TYR A 22 9.46 12.67 11.42
N LEU A 23 10.27 11.66 11.70
CA LEU A 23 11.46 11.31 10.94
C LEU A 23 11.13 10.91 9.49
N ILE A 24 10.14 10.03 9.28
CA ILE A 24 9.77 9.53 7.94
C ILE A 24 8.92 10.56 7.18
N LEU A 25 8.04 11.29 7.86
CA LEU A 25 7.35 12.43 7.25
C LEU A 25 8.36 13.51 6.87
N THR A 26 9.42 13.71 7.68
CA THR A 26 10.54 14.58 7.32
C THR A 26 11.34 14.00 6.15
N VAL A 27 11.46 12.69 5.93
CA VAL A 27 12.07 12.17 4.67
C VAL A 27 11.19 12.41 3.45
N ALA A 28 9.88 12.26 3.60
CA ALA A 28 8.90 12.51 2.53
C ALA A 28 8.66 14.02 2.28
N MET A 29 8.89 14.87 3.29
CA MET A 29 8.63 16.32 3.28
C MET A 29 9.87 17.20 3.47
N SER A 30 11.07 16.66 3.69
CA SER A 30 12.29 17.46 3.80
C SER A 30 12.57 18.01 2.43
N ASP A 31 12.31 19.30 2.28
CA ASP A 31 13.14 20.13 1.45
C ASP A 31 14.60 19.86 1.83
N GLN A 32 15.33 19.32 0.86
CA GLN A 32 16.76 19.51 0.59
C GLN A 32 17.53 20.27 1.69
N THR A 33 17.91 19.61 2.77
CA THR A 33 18.89 20.17 3.73
C THR A 33 19.82 19.09 4.27
N SER A 34 20.34 18.26 3.36
CA SER A 34 21.72 17.76 3.32
C SER A 34 21.79 16.67 2.24
N GLU A 35 21.49 17.03 0.99
CA GLU A 35 22.07 16.27 -0.11
C GLU A 35 23.59 16.40 0.08
N SER A 36 24.28 15.35 0.53
CA SER A 36 25.67 15.18 0.14
C SER A 36 25.60 14.98 -1.37
N SER A 37 25.58 16.09 -2.11
CA SER A 37 25.42 16.03 -3.54
C SER A 37 26.60 15.22 -4.04
N ILE A 38 26.34 14.23 -4.89
CA ILE A 38 27.38 13.34 -5.40
C ILE A 38 28.60 14.11 -5.94
N SER A 39 28.37 15.35 -6.39
CA SER A 39 29.39 16.33 -6.81
C SER A 39 30.45 16.64 -5.76
N GLU A 40 30.22 16.43 -4.46
CA GLU A 40 31.23 16.70 -3.41
C GLU A 40 32.40 15.72 -3.43
N TYR A 41 32.19 14.50 -3.93
CA TYR A 41 33.24 13.46 -3.97
C TYR A 41 33.46 12.84 -5.36
N LEU A 42 32.60 13.13 -6.33
CA LEU A 42 32.81 12.71 -7.72
C LEU A 42 33.87 13.60 -8.38
N ASN A 43 35.08 13.07 -8.47
CA ASN A 43 36.25 13.75 -9.04
C ASN A 43 36.84 12.92 -10.20
N ASP A 44 37.86 13.48 -10.87
CA ASP A 44 38.55 12.82 -12.00
C ASP A 44 39.02 11.40 -11.67
N GLY A 45 39.44 11.15 -10.43
CA GLY A 45 39.83 9.81 -9.97
C GLY A 45 38.67 8.82 -9.96
N TYR A 46 37.47 9.24 -9.55
CA TYR A 46 36.26 8.42 -9.63
C TYR A 46 35.83 8.19 -11.09
N ILE A 47 35.86 9.24 -11.92
CA ILE A 47 35.52 9.15 -13.34
C ILE A 47 36.47 8.18 -14.05
N HIS A 48 37.78 8.26 -13.78
CA HIS A 48 38.75 7.31 -14.32
C HIS A 48 38.43 5.87 -13.93
N LYS A 49 38.04 5.58 -12.67
CA LYS A 49 37.65 4.23 -12.25
C LYS A 49 36.43 3.73 -13.03
N ILE A 50 35.40 4.57 -13.18
CA ILE A 50 34.17 4.24 -13.91
C ILE A 50 34.48 3.95 -15.39
N LEU A 51 35.21 4.84 -16.05
CA LEU A 51 35.56 4.69 -17.47
C LEU A 51 36.52 3.53 -17.72
N ASN A 52 37.50 3.30 -16.83
CA ASN A 52 38.39 2.14 -16.93
C ASN A 52 37.62 0.83 -16.73
N ALA A 53 36.62 0.79 -15.83
CA ALA A 53 35.74 -0.38 -15.66
C ALA A 53 34.91 -0.66 -16.93
N TYR A 54 34.48 0.39 -17.62
CA TYR A 54 33.70 0.32 -18.85
C TYR A 54 34.55 -0.10 -20.07
N GLU A 55 35.62 0.64 -20.36
CA GLU A 55 36.45 0.46 -21.56
C GLU A 55 37.51 -0.64 -21.41
N LYS A 56 37.87 -1.01 -20.17
CA LYS A 56 38.92 -2.00 -19.85
C LYS A 56 40.31 -1.64 -20.41
N GLN A 57 40.57 -0.35 -20.62
CA GLN A 57 41.82 0.21 -21.10
C GLN A 57 41.97 1.65 -20.61
N GLU A 58 43.15 2.25 -20.81
CA GLU A 58 43.44 3.61 -20.38
C GLU A 58 42.63 4.65 -21.18
N VAL A 59 42.12 5.67 -20.46
CA VAL A 59 41.29 6.73 -21.01
C VAL A 59 41.81 8.10 -20.61
N GLU A 60 41.63 9.10 -21.46
CA GLU A 60 41.84 10.51 -21.15
C GLU A 60 40.48 11.20 -20.97
N ILE A 61 40.23 11.76 -19.78
CA ILE A 61 38.99 12.48 -19.49
C ILE A 61 39.08 13.86 -20.13
N LEU A 62 38.09 14.21 -20.95
CA LEU A 62 37.97 15.55 -21.53
C LEU A 62 37.05 16.44 -20.68
N LYS A 63 35.88 15.92 -20.34
CA LYS A 63 34.84 16.64 -19.59
C LYS A 63 33.84 15.67 -18.99
N TYR A 64 33.26 16.01 -17.84
CA TYR A 64 32.05 15.36 -17.34
C TYR A 64 31.09 16.36 -16.73
N GLU A 65 29.80 15.99 -16.75
CA GLU A 65 28.70 16.79 -16.22
C GLU A 65 27.78 15.88 -15.41
N VAL A 66 27.31 16.40 -14.27
CA VAL A 66 26.34 15.73 -13.41
C VAL A 66 25.08 16.58 -13.35
N GLU A 67 23.94 15.97 -13.61
CA GLU A 67 22.63 16.60 -13.48
C GLU A 67 21.68 15.69 -12.69
N SER A 68 20.57 16.22 -12.19
CA SER A 68 19.51 15.39 -11.60
C SER A 68 18.89 14.50 -12.67
N ALA A 69 18.77 13.19 -12.41
CA ALA A 69 18.15 12.27 -13.35
C ALA A 69 16.61 12.31 -13.32
N THR A 70 16.02 12.87 -12.27
CA THR A 70 14.56 12.89 -12.02
C THR A 70 14.05 14.30 -11.72
N LYS A 71 12.71 14.46 -11.80
CA LYS A 71 12.03 15.69 -11.41
C LYS A 71 11.76 15.73 -9.90
N LYS A 72 11.52 16.93 -9.37
CA LYS A 72 11.15 17.13 -7.95
C LYS A 72 9.92 16.26 -7.62
N GLY A 73 10.03 15.39 -6.60
CA GLY A 73 8.96 14.51 -6.14
C GLY A 73 8.97 13.07 -6.70
N GLU A 74 9.93 12.71 -7.56
CA GLU A 74 10.04 11.34 -8.12
C GLU A 74 11.04 10.44 -7.38
N ASN A 75 11.78 10.97 -6.39
CA ASN A 75 12.78 10.23 -5.61
C ASN A 75 12.28 9.97 -4.19
N PHE A 76 12.06 8.69 -3.84
CA PHE A 76 11.57 8.31 -2.52
C PHE A 76 12.66 7.77 -1.58
N ALA A 77 13.69 7.09 -2.09
CA ALA A 77 14.65 6.33 -1.27
C ALA A 77 16.11 6.30 -1.82
N SER A 78 16.45 7.14 -2.80
CA SER A 78 17.82 7.29 -3.31
C SER A 78 17.96 8.62 -4.05
N SER A 79 19.13 9.26 -4.00
CA SER A 79 19.47 10.35 -4.91
C SER A 79 19.92 9.77 -6.26
N LEU A 80 19.27 10.21 -7.33
CA LEU A 80 19.51 9.74 -8.70
C LEU A 80 20.13 10.87 -9.53
N SER A 81 21.36 10.67 -10.00
CA SER A 81 22.05 11.65 -10.84
C SER A 81 22.37 11.05 -12.21
N ARG A 82 22.27 11.84 -13.27
CA ARG A 82 22.77 11.48 -14.60
C ARG A 82 24.18 12.04 -14.74
N LEU A 83 25.13 11.16 -15.05
CA LEU A 83 26.53 11.49 -15.27
C LEU A 83 26.86 11.30 -16.74
N ARG A 84 27.21 12.38 -17.43
CA ARG A 84 27.67 12.39 -18.82
C ARG A 84 29.17 12.61 -18.85
N MET A 85 29.91 11.70 -19.48
CA MET A 85 31.37 11.71 -19.56
C MET A 85 31.81 11.76 -21.02
N GLN A 86 32.71 12.68 -21.36
CA GLN A 86 33.41 12.77 -22.63
C GLN A 86 34.89 12.41 -22.43
N TYR A 87 35.40 11.48 -23.22
CA TYR A 87 36.75 10.93 -23.06
C TYR A 87 37.33 10.43 -24.39
N CYS A 88 38.64 10.23 -24.42
CA CYS A 88 39.35 9.63 -25.56
C CYS A 88 40.09 8.36 -25.14
N LEU A 89 40.30 7.46 -26.10
CA LEU A 89 41.11 6.24 -25.94
C LEU A 89 42.55 6.53 -26.38
N GLY A 90 43.43 6.86 -25.43
CA GLY A 90 44.81 7.28 -25.69
C GLY A 90 44.93 8.65 -26.38
N GLN A 91 46.17 9.15 -26.53
CA GLN A 91 46.48 10.53 -26.95
C GLN A 91 45.99 10.91 -28.37
N ASN A 92 45.65 9.94 -29.22
CA ASN A 92 45.15 10.17 -30.60
C ASN A 92 43.76 9.53 -30.84
N GLY A 93 43.04 9.17 -29.77
CA GLY A 93 41.75 8.51 -29.86
C GLY A 93 40.60 9.42 -30.30
N HIS A 94 39.58 8.85 -30.92
CA HIS A 94 38.31 9.54 -31.16
C HIS A 94 37.61 9.84 -29.84
N THR A 95 37.00 11.03 -29.75
CA THR A 95 36.15 11.41 -28.62
C THR A 95 34.91 10.51 -28.55
N LYS A 96 34.70 9.89 -27.39
CA LYS A 96 33.52 9.12 -27.03
C LYS A 96 32.69 9.90 -26.00
N THR A 97 31.40 9.61 -25.96
CA THR A 97 30.50 10.07 -24.89
C THR A 97 29.82 8.86 -24.26
N LEU A 98 29.83 8.79 -22.93
CA LEU A 98 29.10 7.81 -22.15
C LEU A 98 28.18 8.53 -21.17
N THR A 99 26.88 8.21 -21.23
CA THR A 99 25.87 8.72 -20.30
C THR A 99 25.43 7.59 -19.38
N THR A 100 25.40 7.86 -18.08
CA THR A 100 25.12 6.87 -17.03
C THR A 100 24.15 7.42 -15.99
N ILE A 101 23.48 6.52 -15.28
CA ILE A 101 22.72 6.84 -14.07
C ILE A 101 23.52 6.42 -12.86
N VAL A 102 23.73 7.34 -11.93
CA VAL A 102 24.42 7.10 -10.68
C VAL A 102 23.40 7.14 -9.55
N LYS A 103 23.33 6.04 -8.81
CA LYS A 103 22.60 5.95 -7.55
C LYS A 103 23.60 6.03 -6.41
N SER A 104 23.47 7.04 -5.55
CA SER A 104 24.28 7.17 -4.35
C SER A 104 23.54 6.68 -3.12
N ARG A 105 24.29 6.12 -2.18
CA ARG A 105 23.81 5.86 -0.82
C ARG A 105 23.28 7.16 -0.21
N LEU A 106 22.13 7.08 0.43
CA LEU A 106 21.50 8.23 1.07
C LEU A 106 22.36 8.75 2.23
N GLY A 107 22.42 10.07 2.38
CA GLY A 107 23.08 10.78 3.49
C GLY A 107 22.07 11.53 4.37
N GLY A 108 22.46 11.87 5.59
CA GLY A 108 21.61 12.52 6.60
C GLY A 108 21.18 11.57 7.73
N GLU A 109 21.02 12.08 8.95
CA GLU A 109 20.82 11.26 10.17
C GLU A 109 19.62 10.29 10.04
N VAL A 110 18.49 10.79 9.57
CA VAL A 110 17.26 10.01 9.39
C VAL A 110 17.42 8.90 8.35
N LEU A 111 18.03 9.24 7.21
CA LEU A 111 18.18 8.32 6.09
C LEU A 111 19.24 7.26 6.39
N ALA A 112 20.22 7.60 7.23
CA ALA A 112 21.21 6.66 7.74
C ALA A 112 20.57 5.62 8.68
N GLU A 113 19.61 6.00 9.50
CA GLU A 113 18.85 5.05 10.35
C GLU A 113 18.05 4.06 9.48
N ILE A 114 17.31 4.56 8.49
CA ILE A 114 16.56 3.71 7.54
C ILE A 114 17.51 2.76 6.78
N GLU A 115 18.63 3.26 6.27
CA GLU A 115 19.64 2.43 5.62
C GLU A 115 20.21 1.37 6.57
N SER A 116 20.43 1.70 7.85
CA SER A 116 20.95 0.77 8.84
C SER A 116 19.98 -0.38 9.14
N GLU A 117 18.68 -0.11 9.15
CA GLU A 117 17.65 -1.11 9.45
C GLU A 117 17.28 -1.96 8.23
N PHE A 118 17.20 -1.35 7.04
CA PHE A 118 16.73 -2.03 5.84
C PHE A 118 17.84 -2.51 4.91
N SER A 119 19.07 -2.01 5.05
CA SER A 119 20.20 -2.29 4.15
C SER A 119 19.85 -2.03 2.68
N ILE A 120 19.16 -0.91 2.39
CA ILE A 120 18.53 -0.65 1.07
C ILE A 120 19.61 -0.61 -0.02
N PHE A 121 20.67 0.17 0.18
CA PHE A 121 21.74 0.29 -0.80
C PHE A 121 22.52 -1.03 -0.94
N ASP A 122 22.80 -1.73 0.15
CA ASP A 122 23.53 -3.01 0.10
C ASP A 122 22.72 -4.10 -0.63
N ARG A 123 21.39 -4.15 -0.42
CA ARG A 123 20.48 -5.03 -1.15
C ARG A 123 20.53 -4.74 -2.65
N GLU A 124 20.43 -3.47 -3.03
CA GLU A 124 20.42 -3.05 -4.43
C GLU A 124 21.79 -3.29 -5.11
N SER A 125 22.87 -2.91 -4.43
CA SER A 125 24.26 -3.13 -4.85
C SER A 125 24.54 -4.61 -5.10
N GLN A 126 24.14 -5.49 -4.18
CA GLN A 126 24.30 -6.93 -4.33
C GLN A 126 23.52 -7.49 -5.54
N VAL A 127 22.33 -6.95 -5.81
CA VAL A 127 21.53 -7.36 -6.98
C VAL A 127 22.25 -7.03 -8.28
N TYR A 128 22.62 -5.76 -8.46
CA TYR A 128 23.24 -5.28 -9.69
C TYR A 128 24.66 -5.83 -9.90
N LYS A 129 25.44 -5.93 -8.82
CA LYS A 129 26.85 -6.34 -8.90
C LYS A 129 27.03 -7.84 -9.15
N ILE A 130 26.13 -8.68 -8.62
CA ILE A 130 26.33 -10.13 -8.59
C ILE A 130 25.10 -10.89 -9.07
N ILE A 131 23.94 -10.72 -8.41
CA ILE A 131 22.79 -11.63 -8.60
C ILE A 131 22.28 -11.60 -10.04
N LEU A 132 22.16 -10.42 -10.65
CA LEU A 132 21.68 -10.32 -12.03
C LEU A 132 22.60 -11.05 -13.01
N GLY A 133 23.93 -10.84 -12.92
CA GLY A 133 24.90 -11.51 -13.79
C GLY A 133 24.83 -13.03 -13.68
N GLU A 134 24.79 -13.57 -12.45
CA GLU A 134 24.66 -15.02 -12.23
C GLU A 134 23.34 -15.57 -12.79
N CYS A 135 22.24 -14.82 -12.68
CA CYS A 135 20.94 -15.22 -13.23
C CYS A 135 20.95 -15.24 -14.76
N GLU A 136 21.55 -14.24 -15.39
CA GLU A 136 21.63 -14.11 -16.84
C GLU A 136 22.61 -15.11 -17.46
N ASP A 137 23.74 -15.40 -16.80
CA ASP A 137 24.67 -16.46 -17.23
C ASP A 137 24.00 -17.84 -17.18
N MET A 138 23.15 -18.10 -16.17
CA MET A 138 22.36 -19.33 -16.12
C MET A 138 21.37 -19.44 -17.28
N LEU A 139 20.66 -18.36 -17.62
CA LEU A 139 19.76 -18.34 -18.77
C LEU A 139 20.52 -18.54 -20.07
N LYS A 140 21.66 -17.86 -20.22
CA LYS A 140 22.52 -18.00 -21.40
C LYS A 140 23.03 -19.43 -21.57
N SER A 141 23.33 -20.13 -20.48
CA SER A 141 23.77 -21.53 -20.51
C SER A 141 22.72 -22.50 -21.09
N ILE A 142 21.45 -22.10 -21.12
CA ILE A 142 20.34 -22.86 -21.71
C ILE A 142 19.82 -22.22 -23.02
N GLY A 143 20.54 -21.26 -23.58
CA GLY A 143 20.19 -20.59 -24.84
C GLY A 143 19.13 -19.49 -24.71
N ASP A 144 18.94 -18.92 -23.51
CA ASP A 144 18.03 -17.80 -23.28
C ASP A 144 18.82 -16.52 -23.00
N ASP A 145 18.74 -15.54 -23.90
CA ASP A 145 19.47 -14.26 -23.83
C ASP A 145 18.71 -13.17 -23.06
N THR A 146 17.79 -13.53 -22.16
CA THR A 146 17.03 -12.54 -21.36
C THR A 146 17.95 -11.73 -20.46
N HIS A 147 17.79 -10.39 -20.50
CA HIS A 147 18.50 -9.43 -19.64
C HIS A 147 17.51 -8.71 -18.72
N PHE A 148 17.77 -8.62 -17.42
CA PHE A 148 16.76 -8.20 -16.43
C PHE A 148 16.68 -6.70 -16.19
N GLY A 149 17.81 -6.00 -16.20
CA GLY A 149 17.90 -4.59 -15.87
C GLY A 149 19.03 -3.89 -16.63
N PRO A 150 19.31 -2.61 -16.32
CA PRO A 150 20.50 -1.94 -16.87
C PRO A 150 21.77 -2.62 -16.37
N ARG A 151 22.82 -2.67 -17.20
CA ARG A 151 24.11 -3.19 -16.76
C ARG A 151 24.74 -2.25 -15.75
N ALA A 152 25.32 -2.82 -14.71
CA ALA A 152 26.16 -2.10 -13.77
C ALA A 152 27.56 -1.92 -14.36
N ILE A 153 27.95 -0.67 -14.56
CA ILE A 153 29.27 -0.30 -15.09
C ILE A 153 30.30 -0.31 -13.98
N TYR A 154 29.93 0.24 -12.81
CA TYR A 154 30.80 0.35 -11.65
C TYR A 154 29.97 0.35 -10.37
N VAL A 155 30.44 -0.37 -9.34
CA VAL A 155 29.75 -0.47 -8.04
C VAL A 155 30.77 -0.52 -6.91
N ASP A 156 30.62 0.36 -5.93
CA ASP A 156 31.37 0.32 -4.67
C ASP A 156 30.45 0.49 -3.44
N ASP A 157 31.03 0.86 -2.31
CA ASP A 157 30.34 1.04 -1.03
C ASP A 157 29.49 2.33 -0.96
N ARG A 158 29.60 3.20 -1.96
CA ARG A 158 28.96 4.53 -1.99
C ARG A 158 28.02 4.71 -3.16
N ILE A 159 28.37 4.18 -4.33
CA ILE A 159 27.60 4.39 -5.56
C ILE A 159 27.39 3.12 -6.39
N ILE A 160 26.28 3.13 -7.14
CA ILE A 160 25.97 2.18 -8.22
C ILE A 160 25.86 2.99 -9.50
N VAL A 161 26.73 2.71 -10.48
CA VAL A 161 26.74 3.36 -11.80
C VAL A 161 26.14 2.39 -12.81
N LEU A 162 25.02 2.78 -13.40
CA LEU A 162 24.21 1.99 -14.32
C LEU A 162 24.19 2.62 -15.71
N GLU A 163 23.93 1.82 -16.73
CA GLU A 163 23.59 2.33 -18.07
C GLU A 163 22.37 3.26 -18.03
N ASP A 164 22.41 4.35 -18.81
CA ASP A 164 21.23 5.17 -19.02
C ASP A 164 20.29 4.54 -20.07
N LEU A 165 19.23 3.89 -19.59
CA LEU A 165 18.23 3.24 -20.46
C LEU A 165 17.48 4.23 -21.36
N LYS A 166 17.45 5.52 -21.03
CA LYS A 166 16.82 6.54 -21.89
C LYS A 166 17.57 6.68 -23.21
N GLU A 167 18.90 6.57 -23.20
CA GLU A 167 19.75 6.57 -24.41
C GLU A 167 19.48 5.33 -25.28
N GLN A 168 18.97 4.25 -24.69
CA GLN A 168 18.57 3.03 -25.39
C GLN A 168 17.10 3.06 -25.86
N GLY A 169 16.39 4.18 -25.66
CA GLY A 169 15.01 4.36 -26.10
C GLY A 169 13.93 3.81 -25.16
N TYR A 170 14.29 3.38 -23.95
CA TYR A 170 13.29 2.98 -22.95
C TYR A 170 12.55 4.19 -22.39
N THR A 171 11.25 4.03 -22.17
CA THR A 171 10.36 5.05 -21.61
C THR A 171 9.51 4.47 -20.48
N MET A 172 8.99 5.35 -19.62
CA MET A 172 8.03 4.97 -18.59
C MET A 172 6.60 5.12 -19.11
N GLU A 173 5.74 4.15 -18.80
CA GLU A 173 4.31 4.25 -19.03
C GLU A 173 3.65 5.23 -18.04
N ASN A 174 2.50 5.78 -18.44
CA ASN A 174 1.75 6.68 -17.56
C ASN A 174 1.07 5.87 -16.45
N VAL A 175 1.52 6.06 -15.21
CA VAL A 175 0.98 5.37 -14.02
C VAL A 175 -0.55 5.52 -13.91
N ARG A 176 -1.13 6.65 -14.31
CA ARG A 176 -2.59 6.88 -14.26
C ARG A 176 -3.37 6.15 -15.35
N LYS A 177 -2.72 5.72 -16.44
CA LYS A 177 -3.37 4.96 -17.51
C LYS A 177 -3.37 3.46 -17.25
N GLY A 178 -2.49 2.98 -16.37
CA GLY A 178 -2.32 1.55 -16.10
C GLY A 178 -1.65 0.79 -17.26
N LEU A 179 -1.45 -0.52 -17.05
CA LEU A 179 -0.81 -1.42 -18.02
C LEU A 179 -1.86 -2.23 -18.81
N ASN A 180 -1.58 -2.51 -20.08
CA ASN A 180 -2.43 -3.39 -20.91
C ASN A 180 -2.00 -4.87 -20.77
N LYS A 181 -2.78 -5.77 -21.38
CA LYS A 181 -2.53 -7.23 -21.34
C LYS A 181 -1.14 -7.62 -21.87
N GLU A 182 -0.68 -7.00 -22.95
CA GLU A 182 0.63 -7.30 -23.53
C GLU A 182 1.76 -6.90 -22.57
N HIS A 183 1.66 -5.70 -21.98
CA HIS A 183 2.61 -5.24 -20.96
C HIS A 183 2.70 -6.24 -19.80
N CYS A 184 1.56 -6.63 -19.24
CA CYS A 184 1.50 -7.58 -18.13
C CYS A 184 2.09 -8.95 -18.53
N SER A 185 1.81 -9.43 -19.75
CA SER A 185 2.33 -10.71 -20.24
C SER A 185 3.86 -10.70 -20.30
N ARG A 186 4.46 -9.64 -20.88
CA ARG A 186 5.92 -9.49 -20.96
C ARG A 186 6.58 -9.34 -19.59
N ILE A 187 5.95 -8.59 -18.68
CA ILE A 187 6.43 -8.46 -17.31
C ILE A 187 6.40 -9.82 -16.60
N LEU A 188 5.31 -10.57 -16.71
CA LEU A 188 5.15 -11.88 -16.06
C LEU A 188 6.10 -12.94 -16.65
N GLU A 189 6.31 -12.96 -17.98
CA GLU A 189 7.32 -13.82 -18.62
C GLU A 189 8.71 -13.55 -18.05
N LYS A 190 9.11 -12.27 -17.96
CA LYS A 190 10.41 -11.86 -17.44
C LYS A 190 10.53 -12.12 -15.94
N LEU A 191 9.48 -11.84 -15.17
CA LEU A 191 9.41 -12.12 -13.75
C LEU A 191 9.51 -13.62 -13.44
N ALA A 192 8.86 -14.47 -14.23
CA ALA A 192 8.95 -15.92 -14.08
C ALA A 192 10.39 -16.42 -14.28
N LYS A 193 11.09 -15.90 -15.29
CA LYS A 193 12.52 -16.20 -15.50
C LYS A 193 13.37 -15.72 -14.32
N PHE A 194 13.14 -14.49 -13.84
CA PHE A 194 13.83 -13.94 -12.68
C PHE A 194 13.62 -14.80 -11.42
N HIS A 195 12.39 -15.23 -11.15
CA HIS A 195 12.08 -16.12 -10.03
C HIS A 195 12.74 -17.50 -10.17
N ALA A 196 12.71 -18.09 -11.37
CA ALA A 196 13.32 -19.39 -11.62
C ALA A 196 14.83 -19.36 -11.39
N THR A 197 15.52 -18.37 -11.95
CA THR A 197 16.97 -18.22 -11.81
C THR A 197 17.37 -17.90 -10.37
N THR A 198 16.71 -16.94 -9.72
CA THR A 198 17.03 -16.59 -8.32
C THR A 198 16.74 -17.73 -7.35
N ARG A 199 15.70 -18.54 -7.58
CA ARG A 199 15.45 -19.76 -6.79
C ARG A 199 16.60 -20.76 -6.91
N VAL A 200 17.05 -21.04 -8.14
CA VAL A 200 18.18 -21.96 -8.38
C VAL A 200 19.47 -21.40 -7.79
N LEU A 201 19.71 -20.09 -7.94
CA LEU A 201 20.88 -19.41 -7.39
C LEU A 201 20.89 -19.50 -5.88
N TYR A 202 19.77 -19.23 -5.20
CA TYR A 202 19.66 -19.32 -3.75
C TYR A 202 19.94 -20.75 -3.25
N CYS A 203 19.43 -21.77 -3.93
CA CYS A 203 19.71 -23.16 -3.57
C CYS A 203 21.20 -23.53 -3.70
N LYS A 204 21.93 -22.89 -4.62
CA LYS A 204 23.36 -23.17 -4.87
C LYS A 204 24.30 -22.30 -4.05
N LYS A 205 23.94 -21.03 -3.85
CA LYS A 205 24.76 -19.95 -3.30
C LYS A 205 23.92 -19.04 -2.39
N PRO A 206 23.37 -19.55 -1.27
CA PRO A 206 22.50 -18.77 -0.39
C PRO A 206 23.19 -17.55 0.24
N GLU A 207 24.51 -17.59 0.39
CA GLU A 207 25.32 -16.48 0.92
C GLU A 207 25.23 -15.19 0.10
N LEU A 208 24.89 -15.29 -1.20
CA LEU A 208 24.68 -14.13 -2.06
C LEU A 208 23.43 -13.33 -1.70
N PHE A 209 22.52 -13.91 -0.91
CA PHE A 209 21.24 -13.32 -0.51
C PHE A 209 21.25 -12.86 0.95
N LYS A 210 22.43 -12.73 1.58
CA LYS A 210 22.55 -12.35 3.00
C LYS A 210 21.79 -11.06 3.39
N TYR A 211 21.64 -10.11 2.46
CA TYR A 211 20.89 -8.87 2.69
C TYR A 211 19.38 -9.02 2.43
N HIS A 212 18.93 -10.13 1.84
CA HIS A 212 17.58 -10.33 1.31
C HIS A 212 16.78 -11.38 2.10
N ILE A 213 17.37 -12.00 3.12
CA ILE A 213 16.69 -13.03 3.94
C ILE A 213 15.51 -12.44 4.73
N VAL A 214 15.67 -11.22 5.25
CA VAL A 214 14.63 -10.53 6.00
C VAL A 214 13.84 -9.65 5.04
N GLY A 215 12.54 -9.90 4.92
CA GLY A 215 11.63 -9.03 4.16
C GLY A 215 11.38 -7.70 4.88
N ASN A 216 11.06 -6.65 4.12
CA ASN A 216 10.64 -5.37 4.71
C ASN A 216 9.23 -5.46 5.34
N ILE A 217 8.46 -6.49 4.94
CA ILE A 217 7.15 -6.86 5.46
C ILE A 217 7.28 -8.32 5.93
N GLY A 218 6.87 -8.60 7.16
CA GLY A 218 6.99 -9.92 7.77
C GLY A 218 6.42 -9.93 9.19
N GLU A 219 6.50 -11.07 9.88
CA GLU A 219 5.99 -11.22 11.24
C GLU A 219 6.69 -10.31 12.26
N VAL A 220 7.95 -9.96 11.99
CA VAL A 220 8.69 -9.00 12.82
C VAL A 220 8.35 -7.59 12.37
N ARG A 221 7.91 -6.77 13.32
CA ARG A 221 7.60 -5.36 13.10
C ARG A 221 8.82 -4.61 12.57
N THR A 222 8.62 -3.91 11.46
CA THR A 222 9.61 -3.04 10.79
C THR A 222 9.07 -1.61 10.72
N PRO A 223 9.89 -0.58 10.43
CA PRO A 223 9.38 0.78 10.21
C PRO A 223 8.30 0.90 9.14
N LEU A 224 8.27 -0.02 8.16
CA LEU A 224 7.23 -0.05 7.14
C LEU A 224 5.85 -0.36 7.73
N HIS A 225 5.78 -1.15 8.81
CA HIS A 225 4.53 -1.35 9.57
C HIS A 225 4.05 -0.06 10.21
N THR A 226 4.96 0.73 10.80
CA THR A 226 4.63 2.05 11.35
C THR A 226 4.12 3.02 10.28
N ILE A 227 4.66 2.96 9.05
CA ILE A 227 4.10 3.73 7.93
C ILE A 227 2.65 3.33 7.66
N TYR A 228 2.38 2.02 7.58
CA TYR A 228 1.02 1.54 7.37
C TYR A 228 0.08 1.94 8.49
N GLU A 229 0.47 1.75 9.75
CA GLU A 229 -0.32 2.12 10.92
C GLU A 229 -0.60 3.62 10.96
N ASN A 230 0.41 4.47 10.78
CA ASN A 230 0.22 5.93 10.78
C ASN A 230 -0.64 6.39 9.60
N THR A 231 -0.51 5.73 8.44
CA THR A 231 -1.36 6.02 7.27
C THR A 231 -2.80 5.64 7.58
N ILE A 232 -3.03 4.44 8.14
CA ILE A 232 -4.35 3.97 8.57
C ILE A 232 -4.92 4.89 9.65
N GLU A 233 -4.15 5.26 10.67
CA GLU A 233 -4.57 6.18 11.73
C GLU A 233 -4.93 7.56 11.18
N THR A 234 -4.14 8.08 10.23
CA THR A 234 -4.41 9.36 9.57
C THR A 234 -5.67 9.30 8.73
N CYS A 235 -5.86 8.22 7.96
CA CYS A 235 -7.10 7.95 7.24
C CYS A 235 -8.28 7.86 8.19
N THR A 236 -8.12 7.18 9.34
CA THR A 236 -9.16 7.04 10.37
C THR A 236 -9.51 8.41 10.96
N LYS A 237 -8.53 9.24 11.33
CA LYS A 237 -8.77 10.60 11.83
C LYS A 237 -9.41 11.50 10.79
N PHE A 238 -9.03 11.36 9.52
CA PHE A 238 -9.63 12.12 8.43
C PHE A 238 -11.10 11.75 8.26
N VAL A 239 -11.44 10.46 8.31
CA VAL A 239 -12.82 9.97 8.33
C VAL A 239 -13.57 10.45 9.58
N SER A 240 -13.02 10.30 10.78
CA SER A 240 -13.64 10.81 12.02
C SER A 240 -13.81 12.34 12.05
N SER A 241 -12.98 13.09 11.33
CA SER A 241 -13.15 14.55 11.20
C SER A 241 -14.28 14.95 10.23
N LYS A 242 -14.79 14.00 9.44
CA LYS A 242 -16.00 14.16 8.60
C LYS A 242 -17.27 13.66 9.27
N GLU A 243 -17.18 13.05 10.46
CA GLU A 243 -18.32 12.54 11.21
C GLU A 243 -19.11 13.67 11.87
N ASP A 244 -19.93 14.35 11.09
CA ASP A 244 -21.23 14.74 11.64
C ASP A 244 -22.25 13.63 11.32
N LEU A 245 -22.13 12.51 12.04
CA LEU A 245 -23.21 11.52 12.12
C LEU A 245 -24.44 12.11 12.81
N SER A 246 -24.33 13.30 13.43
CA SER A 246 -25.47 13.96 14.03
C SER A 246 -26.59 14.24 13.03
N GLN A 247 -27.75 14.52 13.60
CA GLN A 247 -28.94 14.87 12.88
C GLN A 247 -28.68 16.13 12.05
N ASP A 248 -28.81 16.05 10.72
CA ASP A 248 -28.99 17.26 9.89
C ASP A 248 -30.41 17.76 10.17
N PRO A 249 -30.61 18.92 10.83
CA PRO A 249 -31.95 19.41 11.14
C PRO A 249 -32.81 19.66 9.89
N ASN A 250 -32.17 19.82 8.72
CA ASN A 250 -32.82 20.03 7.43
C ASN A 250 -32.90 18.74 6.57
N GLY A 251 -32.35 17.63 7.05
CA GLY A 251 -32.38 16.33 6.38
C GLY A 251 -33.72 15.60 6.53
N PHE A 252 -33.91 14.54 5.75
CA PHE A 252 -35.09 13.68 5.92
C PHE A 252 -34.85 12.76 7.12
N ASN A 253 -35.33 13.17 8.30
CA ASN A 253 -35.09 12.45 9.55
C ASN A 253 -36.27 11.54 9.93
N VAL A 254 -35.94 10.37 10.45
CA VAL A 254 -36.86 9.35 10.95
C VAL A 254 -36.38 8.80 12.29
N LEU A 255 -37.24 8.10 13.01
CA LEU A 255 -36.78 7.23 14.11
C LEU A 255 -36.13 6.00 13.49
N ASN A 256 -34.81 5.90 13.58
CA ASN A 256 -34.06 4.72 13.21
C ASN A 256 -34.24 3.63 14.27
N HIS A 257 -34.14 2.37 13.86
CA HIS A 257 -33.97 1.24 14.76
C HIS A 257 -32.57 1.26 15.39
N GLY A 258 -31.55 1.65 14.64
CA GLY A 258 -30.15 1.79 15.09
C GLY A 258 -29.33 0.51 15.06
N ASP A 259 -29.97 -0.67 14.95
CA ASP A 259 -29.30 -1.99 14.93
C ASP A 259 -30.00 -2.95 13.95
N MET A 260 -30.06 -2.56 12.67
CA MET A 260 -30.76 -3.31 11.61
C MET A 260 -29.94 -4.49 11.08
N TRP A 261 -29.73 -5.53 11.89
CA TRP A 261 -29.13 -6.81 11.45
C TRP A 261 -30.09 -7.99 11.53
N VAL A 262 -29.74 -9.06 10.82
CA VAL A 262 -30.62 -10.22 10.59
C VAL A 262 -31.17 -10.87 11.87
N ASN A 263 -30.44 -10.82 12.99
CA ASN A 263 -30.89 -11.44 14.25
C ASN A 263 -32.01 -10.65 14.95
N ASN A 264 -32.22 -9.38 14.58
CA ASN A 264 -33.32 -8.54 15.10
C ASN A 264 -34.61 -8.66 14.28
N PHE A 265 -34.67 -9.58 13.31
CA PHE A 265 -35.85 -9.83 12.48
C PHE A 265 -36.44 -11.22 12.74
N LEU A 266 -37.70 -11.25 13.18
CA LEU A 266 -38.47 -12.47 13.40
C LEU A 266 -39.39 -12.72 12.21
N PHE A 267 -39.09 -13.74 11.43
CA PHE A 267 -39.86 -14.09 10.24
C PHE A 267 -40.95 -15.13 10.55
N LYS A 268 -42.14 -14.93 10.00
CA LYS A 268 -43.24 -15.90 10.01
C LYS A 268 -43.73 -16.11 8.58
N SER A 269 -43.75 -17.36 8.12
CA SER A 269 -44.30 -17.71 6.81
C SER A 269 -45.40 -18.76 6.94
N ASP A 270 -46.48 -18.58 6.19
CA ASP A 270 -47.59 -19.54 6.07
C ASP A 270 -47.60 -20.26 4.70
N GLY A 271 -46.51 -20.14 3.93
CA GLY A 271 -46.36 -20.71 2.60
C GLY A 271 -46.90 -19.85 1.46
N LYS A 272 -47.57 -18.72 1.74
CA LYS A 272 -47.98 -17.72 0.74
C LYS A 272 -47.43 -16.33 1.02
N ASP A 273 -47.51 -15.90 2.28
CA ASP A 273 -47.03 -14.60 2.71
C ASP A 273 -45.83 -14.75 3.65
N LEU A 274 -44.95 -13.76 3.63
CA LEU A 274 -43.83 -13.61 4.56
C LEU A 274 -44.10 -12.38 5.41
N ASP A 275 -44.29 -12.60 6.71
CA ASP A 275 -44.39 -11.55 7.71
C ASP A 275 -43.05 -11.43 8.46
N VAL A 276 -42.74 -10.22 8.90
CA VAL A 276 -41.52 -9.91 9.64
C VAL A 276 -41.81 -8.93 10.77
N LEU A 277 -41.33 -9.24 11.97
CA LEU A 277 -41.37 -8.36 13.13
C LEU A 277 -39.95 -7.94 13.51
N PHE A 278 -39.78 -6.67 13.87
CA PHE A 278 -38.51 -6.15 14.38
C PHE A 278 -38.52 -6.22 15.91
N VAL A 279 -37.37 -6.51 16.51
CA VAL A 279 -37.17 -6.58 17.96
C VAL A 279 -35.87 -5.88 18.33
N ASP A 280 -35.71 -5.54 19.61
CA ASP A 280 -34.50 -4.90 20.17
C ASP A 280 -34.22 -3.45 19.67
N PHE A 281 -35.13 -2.53 20.03
CA PHE A 281 -35.05 -1.10 19.68
C PHE A 281 -34.15 -0.28 20.63
N GLN A 282 -33.19 -0.90 21.31
CA GLN A 282 -32.40 -0.23 22.36
C GLN A 282 -31.49 0.90 21.84
N GLU A 283 -31.05 0.80 20.58
CA GLU A 283 -30.20 1.79 19.90
C GLU A 283 -31.02 2.82 19.11
N GLY A 284 -32.33 2.88 19.29
CA GLY A 284 -33.21 3.75 18.50
C GLY A 284 -32.94 5.25 18.70
N PHE A 285 -32.79 5.99 17.61
CA PHE A 285 -32.58 7.44 17.65
C PHE A 285 -33.17 8.17 16.43
N PHE A 286 -33.44 9.46 16.58
CA PHE A 286 -34.03 10.28 15.52
C PHE A 286 -32.94 10.90 14.63
N GLY A 287 -32.93 10.59 13.33
CA GLY A 287 -31.89 11.04 12.40
C GLY A 287 -32.07 10.51 10.98
N SER A 288 -31.02 10.57 10.18
CA SER A 288 -31.04 10.10 8.78
C SER A 288 -31.40 8.61 8.68
N PRO A 289 -32.28 8.17 7.76
CA PRO A 289 -32.56 6.76 7.48
C PRO A 289 -31.34 6.03 6.88
N GLY A 290 -30.33 6.79 6.44
CA GLY A 290 -29.09 6.23 5.92
C GLY A 290 -28.37 5.34 6.93
N ILE A 291 -28.58 5.55 8.24
CA ILE A 291 -27.94 4.74 9.28
C ILE A 291 -28.47 3.30 9.25
N ASP A 292 -29.78 3.12 9.35
CA ASP A 292 -30.44 1.81 9.25
C ASP A 292 -30.13 1.11 7.93
N PHE A 293 -30.13 1.85 6.81
CA PHE A 293 -29.78 1.31 5.51
C PHE A 293 -28.34 0.80 5.45
N ASN A 294 -27.38 1.62 5.87
CA ASN A 294 -25.97 1.24 5.84
C ASN A 294 -25.71 0.07 6.79
N TYR A 295 -26.31 0.05 7.99
CA TYR A 295 -26.18 -1.10 8.89
C TYR A 295 -26.70 -2.38 8.22
N PHE A 296 -27.89 -2.33 7.63
CA PHE A 296 -28.53 -3.53 7.06
C PHE A 296 -27.83 -4.04 5.80
N ILE A 297 -27.46 -3.13 4.89
CA ILE A 297 -26.78 -3.47 3.65
C ILE A 297 -25.45 -4.17 3.94
N TYR A 298 -24.65 -3.61 4.86
CA TYR A 298 -23.29 -4.10 5.09
C TYR A 298 -23.18 -5.17 6.18
N SER A 299 -24.21 -5.40 6.99
CA SER A 299 -24.23 -6.51 7.96
C SER A 299 -24.90 -7.78 7.43
N SER A 300 -25.95 -7.65 6.63
CA SER A 300 -26.95 -8.73 6.47
C SER A 300 -27.32 -9.09 5.04
N TRP A 301 -26.99 -8.26 4.05
CA TRP A 301 -27.28 -8.61 2.66
C TRP A 301 -26.31 -9.68 2.15
N SER A 302 -26.85 -10.65 1.40
CA SER A 302 -26.02 -11.60 0.68
C SER A 302 -25.32 -10.92 -0.51
N ASP A 303 -24.23 -11.54 -0.97
CA ASP A 303 -23.49 -11.17 -2.18
C ASP A 303 -24.37 -10.85 -3.39
N ASP A 304 -25.37 -11.69 -3.65
CA ASP A 304 -26.27 -11.55 -4.80
C ASP A 304 -27.19 -10.34 -4.64
N VAL A 305 -27.80 -10.21 -3.46
CA VAL A 305 -28.68 -9.07 -3.14
C VAL A 305 -27.91 -7.75 -3.23
N PHE A 306 -26.70 -7.72 -2.68
CA PHE A 306 -25.81 -6.57 -2.73
C PHE A 306 -25.46 -6.14 -4.15
N ARG A 307 -25.00 -7.08 -4.99
CA ARG A 307 -24.56 -6.78 -6.37
C ARG A 307 -25.73 -6.47 -7.31
N ASN A 308 -26.82 -7.21 -7.20
CA ASN A 308 -27.83 -7.27 -8.26
C ASN A 308 -29.15 -6.58 -7.90
N HIS A 309 -29.47 -6.41 -6.60
CA HIS A 309 -30.81 -5.99 -6.17
C HIS A 309 -30.85 -4.67 -5.40
N ARG A 310 -29.71 -4.08 -5.05
CA ARG A 310 -29.63 -2.82 -4.26
C ARG A 310 -30.53 -1.69 -4.77
N LYS A 311 -30.43 -1.39 -6.06
CA LYS A 311 -31.19 -0.28 -6.68
C LYS A 311 -32.69 -0.50 -6.62
N ASP A 312 -33.14 -1.74 -6.78
CA ASP A 312 -34.56 -2.06 -6.81
C ASP A 312 -35.14 -2.11 -5.38
N LEU A 313 -34.37 -2.59 -4.41
CA LEU A 313 -34.76 -2.57 -3.00
C LEU A 313 -34.86 -1.14 -2.43
N ILE A 314 -33.94 -0.23 -2.79
CA ILE A 314 -34.05 1.19 -2.39
C ILE A 314 -35.29 1.84 -3.01
N LYS A 315 -35.62 1.53 -4.28
CA LYS A 315 -36.85 2.03 -4.92
C LYS A 315 -38.11 1.47 -4.26
N LEU A 316 -38.09 0.19 -3.85
CA LEU A 316 -39.19 -0.44 -3.13
C LEU A 316 -39.43 0.25 -1.79
N TYR A 317 -38.37 0.51 -1.02
CA TYR A 317 -38.44 1.29 0.22
C TYR A 317 -39.06 2.66 -0.04
N LEU A 318 -38.52 3.42 -1.00
CA LEU A 318 -39.00 4.78 -1.31
C LEU A 318 -40.49 4.79 -1.68
N LYS A 319 -40.91 3.89 -2.56
CA LYS A 319 -42.31 3.79 -2.97
C LYS A 319 -43.22 3.51 -1.77
N THR A 320 -42.83 2.54 -0.94
CA THR A 320 -43.59 2.15 0.25
C THR A 320 -43.67 3.30 1.26
N LEU A 321 -42.57 4.01 1.47
CA LEU A 321 -42.51 5.20 2.32
C LEU A 321 -43.44 6.31 1.81
N GLN A 322 -43.34 6.68 0.53
CA GLN A 322 -44.17 7.73 -0.07
C GLN A 322 -45.66 7.37 -0.04
N ASP A 323 -46.02 6.14 -0.39
CA ASP A 323 -47.42 5.68 -0.38
C ASP A 323 -47.99 5.68 1.05
N THR A 324 -47.16 5.40 2.06
CA THR A 324 -47.56 5.41 3.47
C THR A 324 -47.72 6.84 3.99
N LEU A 325 -46.75 7.73 3.73
CA LEU A 325 -46.81 9.15 4.10
C LEU A 325 -48.06 9.83 3.54
N LYS A 326 -48.36 9.62 2.25
CA LYS A 326 -49.59 10.13 1.61
C LYS A 326 -50.86 9.67 2.33
N LYS A 327 -50.94 8.40 2.71
CA LYS A 327 -52.10 7.84 3.42
C LYS A 327 -52.25 8.41 4.83
N LEU A 328 -51.14 8.79 5.46
CA LEU A 328 -51.10 9.43 6.77
C LEU A 328 -51.31 10.96 6.71
N GLY A 329 -51.42 11.53 5.51
CA GLY A 329 -51.65 12.96 5.29
C GLY A 329 -50.37 13.81 5.36
N ASP A 330 -49.20 13.20 5.18
CA ASP A 330 -47.92 13.92 5.06
C ASP A 330 -47.54 14.09 3.58
N ASP A 331 -47.55 15.34 3.12
CA ASP A 331 -47.19 15.73 1.76
C ASP A 331 -45.66 15.92 1.57
N ASN A 332 -44.85 15.80 2.64
CA ASN A 332 -43.40 15.89 2.59
C ASN A 332 -42.76 14.59 2.09
N LEU A 333 -42.92 14.31 0.79
CA LEU A 333 -42.48 13.07 0.17
C LEU A 333 -41.03 13.17 -0.30
N PRO A 334 -40.09 12.36 0.25
CA PRO A 334 -38.71 12.39 -0.20
C PRO A 334 -38.60 11.87 -1.64
N SER A 335 -37.59 12.32 -2.40
CA SER A 335 -37.28 11.77 -3.72
C SER A 335 -36.25 10.65 -3.61
N LEU A 336 -36.04 9.90 -4.70
CA LEU A 336 -34.96 8.90 -4.77
C LEU A 336 -33.58 9.54 -4.62
N GLU A 337 -33.41 10.78 -5.09
CA GLU A 337 -32.18 11.54 -4.90
C GLU A 337 -31.94 11.86 -3.43
N ILE A 338 -32.97 12.31 -2.70
CA ILE A 338 -32.89 12.56 -1.26
C ILE A 338 -32.51 11.28 -0.51
N ILE A 339 -33.22 10.16 -0.75
CA ILE A 339 -32.91 8.89 -0.06
C ILE A 339 -31.49 8.39 -0.37
N ASN A 340 -31.05 8.44 -1.64
CA ASN A 340 -29.68 8.05 -1.96
C ASN A 340 -28.66 8.99 -1.33
N LYS A 341 -28.95 10.29 -1.23
CA LYS A 341 -28.11 11.25 -0.52
C LYS A 341 -28.02 10.94 0.96
N GLU A 342 -29.12 10.59 1.63
CA GLU A 342 -29.15 10.19 3.04
C GLU A 342 -28.32 8.90 3.26
N ILE A 343 -28.47 7.89 2.39
CA ILE A 343 -27.66 6.66 2.48
C ILE A 343 -26.18 6.97 2.24
N HIS A 344 -25.86 7.74 1.20
CA HIS A 344 -24.49 8.07 0.86
C HIS A 344 -23.83 8.97 1.92
N SER A 345 -24.51 9.98 2.44
CA SER A 345 -23.93 10.89 3.44
C SER A 345 -23.55 10.18 4.75
N LYS A 346 -24.12 9.00 5.01
CA LYS A 346 -23.79 8.12 6.14
C LYS A 346 -22.95 6.90 5.72
N GLY A 347 -22.26 6.97 4.58
CA GLY A 347 -21.43 5.87 4.07
C GLY A 347 -20.28 5.48 5.00
N ASP A 348 -19.76 6.41 5.82
CA ASP A 348 -18.74 6.11 6.84
C ASP A 348 -19.26 5.10 7.88
N HIS A 349 -20.54 5.22 8.28
CA HIS A 349 -21.20 4.24 9.13
C HIS A 349 -21.31 2.87 8.44
N GLY A 350 -21.53 2.85 7.12
CA GLY A 350 -21.49 1.62 6.34
C GLY A 350 -20.10 0.98 6.30
N LEU A 351 -19.04 1.78 6.17
CA LEU A 351 -17.66 1.31 6.19
C LEU A 351 -17.30 0.74 7.56
N ILE A 352 -17.69 1.41 8.65
CA ILE A 352 -17.53 0.91 10.02
C ILE A 352 -18.31 -0.39 10.20
N THR A 353 -19.53 -0.48 9.67
CA THR A 353 -20.32 -1.72 9.75
C THR A 353 -19.59 -2.86 9.03
N ALA A 354 -19.14 -2.66 7.79
CA ALA A 354 -18.48 -3.68 6.99
C ALA A 354 -17.11 -4.11 7.57
N CYS A 355 -16.34 -3.15 8.07
CA CYS A 355 -14.96 -3.40 8.51
C CYS A 355 -14.87 -3.78 9.99
N CYS A 356 -15.72 -3.24 10.85
CA CYS A 356 -15.59 -3.40 12.31
C CYS A 356 -16.69 -4.27 12.90
N MET A 357 -17.95 -4.06 12.50
CA MET A 357 -19.09 -4.78 13.11
C MET A 357 -19.31 -6.15 12.48
N TYR A 358 -19.27 -6.27 11.16
CA TYR A 358 -19.48 -7.52 10.43
C TYR A 358 -18.70 -8.73 11.00
N PRO A 359 -17.38 -8.66 11.28
CA PRO A 359 -16.65 -9.79 11.83
C PRO A 359 -17.13 -10.18 13.23
N ILE A 360 -17.59 -9.24 14.05
CA ILE A 360 -18.16 -9.50 15.38
C ILE A 360 -19.52 -10.20 15.24
N LEU A 361 -20.36 -9.72 14.31
CA LEU A 361 -21.71 -10.24 14.11
C LEU A 361 -21.76 -11.61 13.43
N THR A 362 -20.71 -11.96 12.66
CA THR A 362 -20.67 -13.17 11.81
C THR A 362 -19.57 -14.15 12.18
N THR A 363 -18.92 -13.96 13.33
CA THR A 363 -17.83 -14.83 13.77
C THR A 363 -18.29 -16.27 14.00
N ASP A 364 -17.45 -17.22 13.60
CA ASP A 364 -17.61 -18.65 13.95
C ASP A 364 -17.26 -18.92 15.44
N HIS A 365 -16.81 -17.90 16.17
CA HIS A 365 -16.42 -17.96 17.58
C HIS A 365 -17.23 -16.97 18.43
N PRO A 366 -18.55 -17.16 18.61
CA PRO A 366 -19.42 -16.19 19.29
C PRO A 366 -19.02 -15.96 20.76
N ASP A 367 -18.38 -16.92 21.42
CA ASP A 367 -17.86 -16.76 22.78
C ASP A 367 -16.73 -15.71 22.88
N LEU A 368 -16.10 -15.36 21.75
CA LEU A 368 -15.05 -14.33 21.67
C LEU A 368 -15.62 -12.95 21.31
N ALA A 369 -16.92 -12.84 21.06
CA ALA A 369 -17.62 -11.62 20.67
C ALA A 369 -18.15 -10.80 21.86
N ASP A 370 -17.57 -10.96 23.07
CA ASP A 370 -17.96 -10.18 24.25
C ASP A 370 -17.68 -8.67 24.00
N PRO A 371 -18.66 -7.77 24.16
CA PRO A 371 -18.47 -6.33 23.98
C PRO A 371 -17.27 -5.76 24.74
N ALA A 372 -16.93 -6.27 25.92
CA ALA A 372 -15.78 -5.81 26.69
C ALA A 372 -14.46 -5.97 25.91
N ILE A 373 -14.32 -7.06 25.14
CA ILE A 373 -13.14 -7.34 24.31
C ILE A 373 -12.93 -6.28 23.24
N PHE A 374 -14.00 -5.63 22.76
CA PHE A 374 -13.93 -4.62 21.70
C PHE A 374 -13.78 -3.19 22.23
N VAL A 375 -13.93 -3.01 23.54
CA VAL A 375 -13.76 -1.71 24.22
C VAL A 375 -12.42 -1.63 24.95
N LEU A 376 -11.93 -2.73 25.51
CA LEU A 376 -10.71 -2.76 26.30
C LEU A 376 -9.43 -2.77 25.44
N ASN A 377 -8.37 -2.17 25.97
CA ASN A 377 -7.09 -1.96 25.28
C ASN A 377 -5.92 -2.81 25.84
N ASP A 378 -6.22 -3.81 26.67
CA ASP A 378 -5.23 -4.77 27.14
C ASP A 378 -4.84 -5.78 26.04
N GLU A 379 -3.75 -6.52 26.27
CA GLU A 379 -3.19 -7.45 25.29
C GLU A 379 -4.08 -8.67 25.01
N GLU A 380 -4.78 -9.18 26.03
CA GLU A 380 -5.69 -10.33 25.87
C GLU A 380 -6.88 -9.96 24.98
N SER A 381 -7.44 -8.77 25.19
CA SER A 381 -8.49 -8.22 24.33
C SER A 381 -8.01 -8.04 22.89
N LYS A 382 -6.80 -7.52 22.67
CA LYS A 382 -6.21 -7.36 21.33
C LYS A 382 -6.03 -8.70 20.60
N GLU A 383 -5.44 -9.68 21.27
CA GLU A 383 -5.24 -11.01 20.70
C GLU A 383 -6.57 -11.69 20.36
N THR A 384 -7.59 -11.48 21.18
CA THR A 384 -8.92 -12.05 20.95
C THR A 384 -9.63 -11.39 19.77
N ARG A 385 -9.52 -10.06 19.61
CA ARG A 385 -10.00 -9.36 18.42
C ARG A 385 -9.37 -9.90 17.14
N MET A 386 -8.06 -10.19 17.15
CA MET A 386 -7.38 -10.76 15.97
C MET A 386 -8.01 -12.10 15.54
N LYS A 387 -8.41 -12.96 16.48
CA LYS A 387 -9.07 -14.24 16.16
C LYS A 387 -10.45 -14.04 15.55
N VAL A 388 -11.20 -13.03 16.01
CA VAL A 388 -12.52 -12.70 15.46
C VAL A 388 -12.40 -12.16 14.03
N PHE A 389 -11.38 -11.36 13.77
CA PHE A 389 -11.13 -10.75 12.46
C PHE A 389 -10.40 -11.69 11.48
N ASP A 390 -9.72 -12.74 11.95
CA ASP A 390 -9.08 -13.75 11.12
C ASP A 390 -10.08 -14.83 10.66
N SER A 391 -11.04 -14.45 9.82
CA SER A 391 -12.03 -15.36 9.25
C SER A 391 -12.14 -15.26 7.73
N ASN A 392 -12.31 -16.42 7.08
CA ASN A 392 -12.53 -16.49 5.63
C ASN A 392 -13.82 -15.78 5.22
N ASN A 393 -14.85 -15.79 6.07
CA ASN A 393 -16.11 -15.08 5.84
C ASN A 393 -15.88 -13.57 5.79
N TYR A 394 -15.15 -13.02 6.77
CA TYR A 394 -14.78 -11.60 6.78
C TYR A 394 -13.90 -11.22 5.59
N TYR A 395 -12.90 -12.05 5.25
CA TYR A 395 -12.05 -11.80 4.08
C TYR A 395 -12.85 -11.75 2.76
N ASN A 396 -13.78 -12.69 2.56
CA ASN A 396 -14.64 -12.71 1.38
C ASN A 396 -15.62 -11.52 1.35
N HIS A 397 -16.15 -11.14 2.52
CA HIS A 397 -16.97 -9.95 2.67
C HIS A 397 -16.22 -8.67 2.26
N LEU A 398 -15.02 -8.44 2.82
CA LEU A 398 -14.20 -7.27 2.47
C LEU A 398 -13.84 -7.23 0.98
N LYS A 399 -13.52 -8.38 0.37
CA LYS A 399 -13.27 -8.47 -1.07
C LYS A 399 -14.43 -7.98 -1.94
N LEU A 400 -15.66 -8.26 -1.51
CA LEU A 400 -16.86 -7.81 -2.19
C LEU A 400 -17.08 -6.31 -1.97
N ILE A 401 -16.94 -5.85 -0.71
CA ILE A 401 -17.47 -4.57 -0.26
C ILE A 401 -16.48 -3.41 -0.43
N LEU A 402 -15.18 -3.61 -0.15
CA LEU A 402 -14.17 -2.54 -0.21
C LEU A 402 -14.07 -1.85 -1.58
N PRO A 403 -14.15 -2.56 -2.73
CA PRO A 403 -14.14 -1.89 -4.03
C PRO A 403 -15.25 -0.84 -4.18
N GLU A 404 -16.42 -1.07 -3.60
CA GLU A 404 -17.54 -0.12 -3.69
C GLU A 404 -17.27 1.16 -2.90
N PHE A 405 -16.66 1.04 -1.71
CA PHE A 405 -16.29 2.21 -0.92
C PHE A 405 -15.23 3.07 -1.62
N VAL A 406 -14.31 2.45 -2.35
CA VAL A 406 -13.34 3.15 -3.21
C VAL A 406 -14.04 3.87 -4.37
N GLU A 407 -14.93 3.18 -5.09
CA GLU A 407 -15.70 3.79 -6.18
C GLU A 407 -16.58 4.96 -5.71
N SER A 408 -17.11 4.83 -4.49
CA SER A 408 -17.98 5.81 -3.86
C SER A 408 -17.22 6.92 -3.11
N LYS A 409 -15.88 6.92 -3.14
CA LYS A 409 -14.98 7.92 -2.53
C LYS A 409 -15.06 8.03 -1.00
N PHE A 410 -15.36 6.93 -0.32
CA PHE A 410 -15.23 6.80 1.13
C PHE A 410 -13.83 6.29 1.54
N LEU A 411 -13.11 5.65 0.62
CA LEU A 411 -11.71 5.26 0.69
C LEU A 411 -10.98 5.83 -0.53
#